data_AF-A0A7W8BRK2-F1
#
_entry.id   AF-A0A7W8BRK2-F1
#
_cell.length_a   1.000
_cell.length_b   1.000
_cell.length_c   1.000
_cell.angle_alpha   90.00
_cell.angle_beta   90.00
_cell.angle_gamma   90.00
#
_symmetry.space_group_name_H-M   'P 1'
#
loop_
_entity.id
_entity.type
_entity.pdbx_description
1 polymer ?
#
loop_
_entity_poly.entity_id
_entity_poly.type
_entity_poly.pdbx_seq_one_letter_code
_entity_poly.pdbx_strand_id
1 'polypeptide(L)' 'MAVDPTDPETFEEDEDVRGNQEYDVEAPEVDAAEQHTEVKPDRDDPLTGVDPDRANEADLVEQARVVSLDEDDYR' A
#
# COMPACT_ATOMS: atom_id res chain seq x y z
N MET A 1 -14.90 -19.61 16.93
CA MET A 1 -14.02 -18.58 17.52
C MET A 1 -13.13 -18.05 16.41
N ALA A 2 -12.81 -16.76 16.42
CA ALA A 2 -11.82 -16.20 15.49
C ALA A 2 -10.41 -16.48 16.02
N VAL A 3 -9.49 -16.79 15.13
CA VAL A 3 -8.06 -16.95 15.45
C VAL A 3 -7.45 -15.56 15.53
N ASP A 4 -6.55 -15.32 16.49
CA ASP A 4 -5.82 -14.06 16.63
C ASP A 4 -4.64 -14.04 15.64
N PRO A 5 -4.61 -13.12 14.65
CA PRO A 5 -3.54 -13.07 13.65
C PRO A 5 -2.19 -12.61 14.23
N THR A 6 -2.14 -12.13 15.48
CA THR A 6 -0.91 -11.72 16.15
C THR A 6 -0.35 -12.77 17.10
N ASP A 7 -1.06 -13.88 17.33
CA ASP A 7 -0.59 -14.99 18.14
C ASP A 7 0.36 -15.89 17.32
N PRO A 8 1.67 -15.91 17.63
CA PRO A 8 2.66 -16.66 16.85
C PRO A 8 2.44 -18.18 16.92
N GLU A 9 1.78 -18.68 17.97
CA GLU A 9 1.50 -20.11 18.14
C GLU A 9 0.36 -20.61 17.23
N THR A 10 -0.34 -19.69 16.55
CA THR A 10 -1.36 -20.03 15.56
C THR A 10 -0.78 -20.42 14.20
N PHE A 11 0.50 -20.13 13.96
CA PHE A 11 1.21 -20.51 12.75
C PHE A 11 1.90 -21.86 12.98
N GLU A 12 1.67 -22.82 12.09
CA GLU A 12 2.43 -24.06 12.09
C GLU A 12 3.90 -23.73 11.76
N GLU A 13 4.83 -24.12 12.65
CA GLU A 13 6.26 -23.92 12.41
C GLU A 13 6.75 -24.91 11.35
N ASP A 14 6.44 -24.68 10.08
CA ASP A 14 6.96 -25.47 8.98
C ASP A 14 8.49 -25.33 8.91
N GLU A 15 9.22 -26.41 9.24
CA GLU A 15 10.69 -26.46 9.18
C GLU A 15 11.22 -26.18 7.76
N ASP A 16 10.39 -26.42 6.73
CA ASP A 16 10.65 -26.07 5.32
C ASP A 16 10.65 -24.55 5.06
N VAL A 17 9.87 -23.76 5.81
CA VAL A 17 9.84 -22.29 5.69
C VAL A 17 11.03 -21.64 6.39
N ARG A 18 11.60 -22.29 7.41
CA ARG A 18 12.82 -21.84 8.12
C ARG A 18 14.10 -22.09 7.32
N GLY A 19 14.04 -22.86 6.24
CA GLY A 19 15.17 -23.30 5.46
C GLY A 19 15.59 -22.35 4.35
N ASN A 20 15.81 -21.06 4.63
CA ASN A 20 16.48 -20.11 3.71
C ASN A 20 16.08 -20.23 2.23
N GLN A 21 14.81 -20.55 1.97
CA GLN A 21 14.29 -20.63 0.62
C GLN A 21 14.01 -19.17 0.28
N GLU A 22 14.99 -18.50 -0.32
CA GLU A 22 14.72 -17.30 -1.11
C GLU A 22 13.61 -17.72 -2.07
N TYR A 23 12.37 -17.34 -1.75
CA TYR A 23 11.33 -17.31 -2.76
C TYR A 23 11.78 -16.25 -3.74
N ASP A 24 12.53 -16.67 -4.75
CA ASP A 24 12.61 -15.90 -5.98
C ASP A 24 11.17 -15.89 -6.49
N VAL A 25 10.46 -14.81 -6.19
CA VAL A 25 9.20 -14.52 -6.85
C VAL A 25 9.59 -14.31 -8.31
N GLU A 26 9.65 -15.41 -9.09
CA GLU A 26 9.57 -15.38 -10.55
C GLU A 26 8.17 -14.85 -10.89
N ALA A 27 7.96 -13.58 -10.57
CA ALA A 27 6.97 -12.77 -11.21
C ALA A 27 7.33 -12.84 -12.71
N PRO A 28 6.37 -13.11 -13.60
CA PRO A 28 6.56 -12.94 -15.03
C PRO A 28 7.37 -11.68 -15.34
N GLU A 29 8.24 -11.69 -16.35
CA GLU A 29 9.16 -10.56 -16.62
C GLU A 29 8.44 -9.19 -16.67
N VAL A 30 7.18 -9.20 -17.12
CA VAL A 30 6.29 -8.03 -17.16
C VAL A 30 5.91 -7.56 -15.75
N ASP A 31 5.52 -8.48 -14.87
CA ASP A 31 5.12 -8.19 -13.50
C ASP A 31 6.33 -7.70 -12.68
N ALA A 32 7.52 -8.28 -12.88
CA ALA A 32 8.75 -7.80 -12.26
C ALA A 32 9.11 -6.38 -12.75
N ALA A 33 8.95 -6.10 -14.04
CA ALA A 33 9.17 -4.76 -14.59
C ALA A 33 8.21 -3.72 -13.96
N GLU A 34 6.94 -4.08 -13.76
CA GLU A 34 5.98 -3.23 -13.05
C GLU A 34 6.39 -3.00 -11.59
N GLN A 35 6.81 -4.05 -10.87
CA GLN A 35 7.25 -3.98 -9.47
C GLN A 35 8.52 -3.15 -9.27
N HIS A 36 9.43 -3.15 -10.24
CA HIS A 36 10.67 -2.38 -10.20
C HIS A 36 10.52 -0.94 -10.71
N THR A 37 9.34 -0.56 -11.19
CA THR A 37 9.08 0.81 -11.61
C THR A 37 8.98 1.73 -10.40
N GLU A 38 9.52 2.95 -10.51
CA GLU A 38 9.37 3.96 -9.47
C GLU A 38 7.89 4.26 -9.21
N VAL A 39 7.48 4.16 -7.95
CA VAL A 39 6.12 4.57 -7.60
C VAL A 39 6.04 6.08 -7.76
N LYS A 40 5.13 6.54 -8.64
CA LYS A 40 4.87 7.98 -8.81
C LYS A 40 4.58 8.61 -7.44
N PRO A 41 5.15 9.80 -7.16
CA PRO A 41 4.96 10.50 -5.91
C PRO A 41 3.57 11.14 -5.80
N ASP A 42 2.71 11.02 -6.82
CA ASP A 42 1.31 11.46 -6.84
C ASP A 42 0.45 10.62 -5.88
N ARG A 43 0.81 10.62 -4.61
CA ARG A 43 0.02 10.12 -3.50
C ARG A 43 -0.60 11.32 -2.81
N ASP A 44 -1.79 11.11 -2.25
CA ASP A 44 -2.44 12.13 -1.45
C ASP A 44 -1.59 12.49 -0.23
N ASP A 45 -1.67 13.75 0.19
CA ASP A 45 -0.96 14.20 1.37
C ASP A 45 -1.48 13.45 2.60
N PRO A 46 -0.58 12.99 3.49
CA PRO A 46 -1.00 12.35 4.72
C PRO A 46 -1.84 13.32 5.57
N LEU A 47 -2.84 12.80 6.28
CA LEU A 47 -3.76 13.58 7.12
C LEU A 47 -3.12 14.15 8.41
N THR A 48 -1.83 14.47 8.39
CA THR A 48 -1.06 14.92 9.55
C THR A 48 -1.27 16.40 9.90
N GLY A 49 -1.92 17.17 9.04
CA GLY A 49 -2.17 18.61 9.21
C GLY A 49 -3.64 19.02 9.26
N VAL A 50 -4.59 18.07 9.24
CA VAL A 50 -6.03 18.36 9.26
C VAL A 50 -6.62 18.18 10.65
N ASP A 51 -7.64 18.98 10.97
CA ASP A 51 -8.44 18.83 12.19
C ASP A 51 -9.45 17.68 12.00
N PRO A 52 -9.34 16.57 12.77
CA PRO A 52 -10.24 15.43 12.62
C PRO A 52 -11.69 15.72 13.01
N ASP A 53 -11.96 16.78 13.79
CA ASP A 53 -13.33 17.14 14.19
C ASP A 53 -14.07 17.96 13.10
N ARG A 54 -13.37 18.35 12.02
CA ARG A 54 -13.92 19.19 10.94
C ARG A 54 -14.88 18.44 10.03
N ALA A 55 -14.66 17.15 9.80
CA ALA A 55 -15.48 16.30 8.93
C ALA A 55 -15.23 14.81 9.26
N ASN A 56 -16.00 13.90 8.63
CA ASN A 56 -15.69 12.48 8.73
C ASN A 56 -14.39 12.14 7.97
N GLU A 57 -13.81 10.98 8.27
CA GLU A 57 -12.53 10.55 7.69
C GLU A 57 -12.53 10.54 6.16
N ALA A 58 -13.61 10.04 5.53
CA ALA A 58 -13.70 9.97 4.07
C ALA A 58 -13.67 11.37 3.43
N ASP A 59 -14.37 12.33 4.03
CA ASP A 59 -14.38 13.72 3.56
C ASP A 59 -13.02 14.39 3.76
N LEU A 60 -12.30 14.08 4.84
CA LEU A 60 -10.96 14.62 5.10
C LEU A 60 -9.93 14.07 4.10
N VAL A 61 -10.00 12.79 3.75
CA VAL A 61 -9.16 12.17 2.70
C VAL A 61 -9.40 12.84 1.36
N GLU A 62 -10.66 13.00 0.95
CA GLU A 62 -10.98 13.63 -0.34
C GLU A 62 -10.53 15.10 -0.41
N GLN A 63 -10.61 15.84 0.71
CA GLN A 63 -10.15 17.23 0.78
C GLN A 63 -8.62 17.37 0.76
N ALA A 64 -7.87 16.36 1.23
CA ALA A 64 -6.42 16.34 1.19
C ALA A 64 -5.86 15.80 -0.14
N ARG A 65 -6.75 15.36 -1.04
CA ARG A 65 -6.39 14.77 -2.32
C ARG A 65 -5.68 15.78 -3.22
N VAL A 66 -4.50 15.42 -3.71
CA VAL A 66 -3.74 16.27 -4.64
C VAL A 66 -4.21 16.00 -6.07
N VAL A 67 -4.84 17.00 -6.70
CA VAL A 67 -5.29 16.89 -8.09
C VAL A 67 -4.25 17.53 -9.00
N SER A 68 -3.60 16.72 -9.84
CA SER A 68 -2.73 17.24 -10.90
C SER A 68 -3.58 18.00 -11.92
N LEU A 69 -3.26 19.27 -12.14
CA LEU A 69 -3.82 20.06 -13.23
C LEU A 69 -2.93 19.87 -14.46
N ASP A 70 -3.43 19.18 -15.48
CA ASP A 70 -2.79 19.15 -16.78
C ASP A 70 -3.36 20.29 -17.64
N GLU A 71 -2.58 21.36 -17.81
CA GLU A 71 -2.97 22.53 -18.60
C GLU A 71 -3.12 22.19 -20.10
N ASP A 72 -2.57 21.05 -20.54
CA ASP A 72 -2.65 20.59 -21.92
C ASP A 72 -3.96 19.85 -22.25
N ASP A 73 -4.73 19.43 -21.24
CA ASP A 73 -6.03 18.75 -21.40
C ASP A 73 -7.15 19.70 -21.86
N TYR A 74 -6.93 21.02 -21.81
CA TYR A 74 -7.89 22.06 -22.21
C TYR A 74 -7.44 22.80 -23.49
N ARG A 75 -7.08 22.08 -24.56
CA ARG A 75 -6.80 22.67 -25.89
C ARG A 75 -7.91 22.47 -26.91
#